data_AF-A0A3S9FFJ8-F1
#
_entry.id   AF-A0A3S9FFJ8-F1
#
_cell.length_a   1.000
_cell.length_b   1.000
_cell.length_c   1.000
_cell.angle_alpha   90.00
_cell.angle_beta   90.00
_cell.angle_gamma   90.00
#
_symmetry.space_group_name_H-M   'P 1'
#
loop_
_entity.id
_entity.type
_entity.pdbx_description
1 polymer ?
#
loop_
_entity_poly.entity_id
_entity_poly.type
_entity_poly.pdbx_seq_one_letter_code
_entity_poly.pdbx_strand_id
1 'polypeptide(L)'
;MTDEELRLAVEQGIALEWLVPLMLRRLAEDSFRAGDFFEGDLLTSLARIPSSYWTEHPAEKAVLATDVMTAAIADDRLPGMTRETQQAVADLRAASE
;
A
#
# COMPACT_ATOMS: atom_id res chain seq x y z
N MET A 1 -10.79 -15.38 -1.26
CA MET A 1 -10.33 -14.72 -0.04
C MET A 1 -10.69 -13.24 -0.13
N THR A 2 -11.45 -12.73 0.84
CA THR A 2 -11.79 -11.30 0.98
C THR A 2 -10.55 -10.51 1.40
N ASP A 3 -10.66 -9.18 1.46
CA ASP A 3 -9.58 -8.33 1.98
C ASP A 3 -9.43 -8.48 3.50
N GLU A 4 -10.54 -8.64 4.23
CA GLU A 4 -10.51 -8.93 5.68
C GLU A 4 -9.86 -10.28 6.01
N GLU A 5 -10.21 -11.36 5.30
CA GLU A 5 -9.59 -12.67 5.50
C GLU A 5 -8.08 -12.62 5.25
N LEU A 6 -7.66 -11.86 4.23
CA LEU A 6 -6.26 -11.66 3.89
C LEU A 6 -5.52 -10.87 4.97
N ARG A 7 -6.11 -9.77 5.44
CA ARG A 7 -5.59 -8.93 6.53
C ARG A 7 -5.39 -9.75 7.80
N LEU A 8 -6.40 -10.50 8.23
CA LEU A 8 -6.34 -11.35 9.42
C LEU A 8 -5.25 -12.43 9.32
N ALA A 9 -5.14 -13.10 8.16
CA ALA A 9 -4.15 -14.15 7.96
C ALA A 9 -2.71 -13.60 7.97
N VAL A 10 -2.48 -12.46 7.32
CA VAL A 10 -1.16 -11.79 7.31
C VAL A 10 -0.78 -11.27 8.69
N GLU A 11 -1.70 -10.65 9.43
CA GLU A 11 -1.44 -10.20 10.81
C GLU A 11 -1.05 -11.33 11.77
N GLN A 12 -1.58 -12.54 11.53
CA GLN A 12 -1.27 -13.74 12.31
C GLN A 12 -0.01 -14.47 11.82
N GLY A 13 0.64 -13.99 10.76
CA GLY A 13 1.83 -14.65 10.21
C GLY A 13 1.53 -15.94 9.43
N ILE A 14 0.29 -16.15 9.00
CA ILE A 14 -0.13 -17.39 8.32
C ILE A 14 0.28 -17.31 6.85
N ALA A 15 1.04 -18.31 6.39
CA ALA A 15 1.39 -18.50 4.98
C ALA A 15 1.95 -17.24 4.29
N LEU A 16 2.77 -16.45 5.00
CA LEU A 16 3.25 -15.14 4.53
C LEU A 16 3.89 -15.20 3.13
N GLU A 17 4.67 -16.24 2.84
CA GLU A 17 5.30 -16.47 1.53
C GLU A 17 4.32 -16.45 0.34
N TRP A 18 3.04 -16.77 0.58
CA TRP A 18 1.99 -16.79 -0.43
C TRP A 18 1.07 -15.58 -0.32
N LEU A 19 0.78 -15.14 0.91
CA LEU A 19 -0.22 -14.12 1.17
C LEU A 19 0.33 -12.70 1.00
N VAL A 20 1.60 -12.45 1.31
CA VAL A 20 2.20 -11.12 1.11
C VAL A 20 2.29 -10.77 -0.38
N PRO A 21 2.75 -11.65 -1.29
CA PRO A 21 2.70 -11.37 -2.73
C PRO A 21 1.27 -11.11 -3.25
N LEU A 22 0.27 -11.80 -2.72
CA LEU A 22 -1.12 -11.56 -3.07
C LEU A 22 -1.60 -10.20 -2.56
N MET A 23 -1.28 -9.84 -1.32
CA MET A 23 -1.63 -8.54 -0.72
C MET A 23 -0.98 -7.39 -1.48
N LEU A 24 0.30 -7.50 -1.84
CA LEU A 24 1.00 -6.48 -2.63
C LEU A 24 0.37 -6.27 -4.00
N ARG A 25 -0.06 -7.33 -4.70
CA ARG A 25 -0.79 -7.19 -5.97
C ARG A 25 -2.10 -6.42 -5.81
N ARG A 26 -2.87 -6.71 -4.75
CA ARG A 26 -4.11 -5.99 -4.46
C ARG A 26 -3.88 -4.53 -4.11
N LEU A 27 -2.83 -4.26 -3.32
CA LEU A 27 -2.45 -2.91 -2.93
C LEU A 27 -1.85 -2.11 -4.09
N ALA A 28 -1.26 -2.77 -5.10
CA ALA A 28 -0.82 -2.09 -6.32
C ALA A 28 -2.00 -1.66 -7.21
N GLU A 29 -3.15 -2.37 -7.13
CA GLU A 29 -4.39 -1.97 -7.81
C GLU A 29 -5.07 -0.81 -7.09
N ASP A 30 -5.14 -0.87 -5.75
CA ASP A 30 -5.67 0.19 -4.90
C ASP A 30 -4.99 0.11 -3.51
N SER A 31 -4.13 1.09 -3.21
CA SER A 31 -3.36 1.14 -1.96
C SER A 31 -4.20 1.38 -0.71
N PHE A 32 -5.45 1.82 -0.86
CA PHE A 32 -6.38 2.13 0.22
C PHE A 32 -7.49 1.09 0.38
N ARG A 33 -7.34 -0.10 -0.23
CA ARG A 33 -8.24 -1.23 0.02
C ARG A 33 -8.41 -1.46 1.52
N ALA A 34 -9.66 -1.65 1.90
CA ALA A 34 -10.07 -1.90 3.26
C ALA A 34 -10.44 -3.38 3.44
N GLY A 35 -10.10 -3.95 4.59
CA GLY A 35 -10.83 -5.03 5.21
C GLY A 35 -12.07 -4.45 5.88
N ASP A 36 -12.35 -4.89 7.11
CA ASP A 36 -13.56 -4.48 7.83
C ASP A 36 -13.33 -3.32 8.81
N PHE A 37 -12.12 -2.72 8.86
CA PHE A 37 -11.80 -1.65 9.81
C PHE A 37 -11.85 -0.25 9.21
N PHE A 38 -10.94 0.07 8.27
CA PHE A 38 -10.81 1.40 7.66
C PHE A 38 -10.05 1.36 6.33
N GLU A 39 -10.18 2.40 5.51
CA GLU A 39 -9.44 2.53 4.25
C GLU A 39 -7.91 2.50 4.47
N GLY A 40 -7.21 1.57 3.82
CA GLY A 40 -5.77 1.38 3.98
C GLY A 40 -5.37 0.50 5.17
N ASP A 41 -6.31 -0.16 5.85
CA ASP A 41 -6.00 -1.13 6.91
C ASP A 41 -5.19 -2.34 6.39
N LEU A 42 -5.37 -2.75 5.13
CA LEU A 42 -4.55 -3.79 4.47
C LEU A 42 -3.09 -3.35 4.37
N LEU A 43 -2.84 -2.13 3.90
CA LEU A 43 -1.48 -1.58 3.85
C LEU A 43 -0.86 -1.50 5.24
N THR A 44 -1.65 -1.11 6.24
CA THR A 44 -1.21 -1.04 7.64
C THR A 44 -0.83 -2.41 8.20
N SER A 45 -1.50 -3.48 7.78
CA SER A 45 -1.20 -4.84 8.24
C SER A 45 0.21 -5.32 7.84
N LEU A 46 0.76 -4.82 6.72
CA LEU A 46 2.13 -5.13 6.30
C LEU A 46 3.19 -4.63 7.30
N ALA A 47 2.89 -3.58 8.07
CA ALA A 47 3.80 -3.07 9.10
C ALA A 47 3.94 -4.02 10.31
N ARG A 48 3.03 -4.99 10.46
CA ARG A 48 3.09 -6.01 11.52
C ARG A 48 3.93 -7.23 11.14
N ILE A 49 4.33 -7.36 9.88
CA ILE A 49 5.15 -8.46 9.40
C ILE A 49 6.57 -8.33 10.00
N PRO A 50 7.17 -9.42 10.52
CA PRO A 50 8.54 -9.42 11.04
C PRO A 50 9.56 -8.90 10.02
N SER A 51 10.56 -8.14 10.49
CA SER A 51 11.62 -7.61 9.62
C SER A 51 12.45 -8.68 8.91
N SER A 52 12.52 -9.89 9.46
CA SER A 52 13.18 -11.04 8.84
C SER A 52 12.55 -11.40 7.50
N TYR A 53 11.21 -11.35 7.40
CA TYR A 53 10.48 -11.58 6.17
C TYR A 53 10.96 -10.64 5.05
N TRP A 54 10.99 -9.34 5.33
CA TRP A 54 11.43 -8.35 4.34
C TRP A 54 12.92 -8.46 3.97
N THR A 55 13.73 -9.07 4.83
CA THR A 55 15.15 -9.34 4.55
C THR A 55 15.30 -10.54 3.62
N GLU A 56 14.48 -11.57 3.82
CA GLU A 56 14.43 -12.79 3.00
C GLU A 56 13.73 -12.56 1.65
N HIS A 57 12.84 -11.57 1.56
CA HIS A 57 12.01 -11.26 0.38
C HIS A 57 12.29 -9.84 -0.18
N PRO A 58 13.52 -9.56 -0.70
CA PRO A 58 13.88 -8.22 -1.15
C PRO A 58 13.08 -7.73 -2.36
N ALA A 59 12.59 -8.63 -3.23
CA ALA A 59 11.77 -8.26 -4.37
C ALA A 59 10.39 -7.73 -3.94
N GLU A 60 9.76 -8.38 -2.97
CA GLU A 60 8.48 -7.94 -2.41
C GLU A 60 8.63 -6.64 -1.64
N LYS A 61 9.73 -6.49 -0.90
CA LYS A 61 10.09 -5.22 -0.26
C LYS A 61 10.24 -4.09 -1.28
N ALA A 62 10.82 -4.37 -2.45
CA ALA A 62 10.93 -3.38 -3.52
C ALA A 62 9.55 -2.99 -4.06
N VAL A 63 8.66 -3.95 -4.36
CA VAL A 63 7.28 -3.70 -4.81
C VAL A 63 6.50 -2.85 -3.80
N LEU A 64 6.63 -3.16 -2.50
CA LEU A 64 6.03 -2.32 -1.47
C LEU A 64 6.57 -0.90 -1.55
N ALA A 65 7.89 -0.72 -1.53
CA ALA A 65 8.54 0.58 -1.49
C ALA A 65 8.34 1.43 -2.76
N THR A 66 8.14 0.81 -3.92
CA THR A 66 7.95 1.50 -5.19
C THR A 66 6.47 1.57 -5.54
N ASP A 67 5.88 0.45 -5.93
CA ASP A 67 4.62 0.43 -6.67
C ASP A 67 3.47 0.82 -5.73
N VAL A 68 3.39 0.16 -4.58
CA VAL A 68 2.34 0.40 -3.59
C VAL A 68 2.47 1.78 -2.96
N MET A 69 3.67 2.19 -2.54
CA MET A 69 3.86 3.50 -1.92
C MET A 69 3.68 4.65 -2.91
N THR A 70 4.12 4.52 -4.17
CA THR A 70 3.91 5.55 -5.20
C THR A 70 2.42 5.71 -5.50
N ALA A 71 1.70 4.59 -5.66
CA ALA A 71 0.26 4.61 -5.85
C ALA A 71 -0.46 5.26 -4.65
N ALA A 72 -0.06 4.93 -3.42
CA ALA A 72 -0.64 5.52 -2.22
C ALA A 72 -0.43 7.04 -2.16
N ILE A 73 0.80 7.51 -2.41
CA ILE A 73 1.15 8.94 -2.34
C ILE A 73 0.44 9.74 -3.45
N ALA A 74 0.20 9.14 -4.60
CA ALA A 74 -0.50 9.78 -5.71
C ALA A 74 -2.04 9.77 -5.55
N ASP A 75 -2.58 9.07 -4.54
CA ASP A 75 -4.02 8.93 -4.34
C ASP A 75 -4.63 10.17 -3.68
N ASP A 76 -5.73 10.67 -4.26
CA ASP A 76 -6.44 11.85 -3.75
C ASP A 76 -7.09 11.64 -2.38
N ARG A 77 -7.23 10.39 -1.90
CA ARG A 77 -7.77 10.07 -0.57
C ARG A 77 -6.79 10.37 0.57
N LEU A 78 -5.49 10.50 0.30
CA LEU A 78 -4.48 10.72 1.35
C LEU A 78 -4.63 12.16 1.89
N PRO A 79 -5.15 12.37 3.13
CA PRO A 79 -5.46 13.71 3.62
C PRO A 79 -4.14 14.39 4.02
N GLY A 80 -3.61 15.19 3.11
CA GLY A 80 -2.31 15.84 3.24
C GLY A 80 -1.91 16.64 2.01
N MET A 81 -2.51 16.34 0.85
CA MET A 81 -2.48 17.24 -0.30
C MET A 81 -3.63 18.23 -0.13
N THR A 82 -3.36 19.38 0.49
CA THR A 82 -4.35 20.47 0.52
C THR A 82 -4.74 20.82 -0.92
N ARG A 83 -5.88 21.49 -1.15
CA ARG A 83 -6.20 22.04 -2.49
C ARG A 83 -5.03 22.86 -3.05
N GLU A 84 -4.24 23.51 -2.19
CA GLU A 84 -3.01 24.20 -2.58
C GLU A 84 -1.91 23.24 -3.05
N THR A 85 -1.70 22.11 -2.39
CA THR A 85 -0.72 21.12 -2.85
C THR A 85 -1.15 20.45 -4.16
N GLN A 86 -2.46 20.16 -4.31
CA GLN A 86 -3.02 19.67 -5.57
C GLN A 86 -2.88 20.69 -6.71
N GLN A 87 -3.16 21.97 -6.43
CA GLN A 87 -3.00 23.05 -7.41
C GLN A 87 -1.53 23.29 -7.76
N ALA A 88 -0.62 23.28 -6.78
CA ALA A 88 0.81 23.47 -7.00
C ALA A 88 1.41 22.36 -7.87
N VAL A 89 1.00 21.11 -7.68
CA VAL A 89 1.43 19.98 -8.53
C VAL A 89 0.86 20.11 -9.95
N ALA A 90 -0.39 20.56 -10.10
CA ALA A 90 -1.01 20.81 -11.40
C ALA A 90 -0.30 21.94 -12.17
N ASP A 91 0.00 23.05 -11.50
CA ASP A 91 0.71 24.20 -12.08
C ASP A 91 2.14 23.83 -12.51
N LEU A 92 2.83 23.00 -11.71
CA LEU A 92 4.18 22.53 -12.03
C LEU A 92 4.21 21.63 -13.28
N ARG A 93 3.18 20.79 -13.46
CA ARG A 93 3.02 19.96 -14.67
C ARG A 93 2.71 20.81 -15.90
N ALA A 94 1.82 21.80 -15.78
CA ALA A 94 1.46 22.71 -16.87
C ALA A 94 2.62 23.63 -17.30
N ALA A 95 3.55 23.96 -16.40
CA ALA A 95 4.75 24.72 -16.72
C ALA A 95 5.88 23.89 -17.38
N SER A 96 5.72 22.55 -17.42
CA SER A 96 6.70 21.62 -17.99
C SER A 96 6.28 21.09 -19.38
N GLU A 97 5.14 21.55 -19.90
CA GLU A 97 4.64 21.32 -21.28
C GLU A 97 4.79 22.59 -22.12
#